data_AF-A0AAU1X7X8-F1
#
_entry.id   AF-A0AAU1X7X8-F1
#
_cell.length_a   1.000
_cell.length_b   1.000
_cell.length_c   1.000
_cell.angle_alpha   90.00
_cell.angle_beta   90.00
_cell.angle_gamma   90.00
#
_symmetry.space_group_name_H-M   'P 1'
#
loop_
_entity.id
_entity.type
_entity.pdbx_description
1 polymer ?
#
loop_
_entity_poly.entity_id
_entity_poly.type
_entity_poly.pdbx_seq_one_letter_code
_entity_poly.pdbx_strand_id
1 'polypeptide(L)'
;MTAADSAPGTARVLTGYRPEDGFMAAELDPPPAEYVWHDENAEQQDQRYGPGVGYQQWLAVDARDGAVWFGDTDWRAPQESPGSRLPGIPRRALGDGNVPAPGIMVQLLGHLSHDEQRGCTWRFFDAEELHALAVRVLPAVQRLVDSIHRIGPDGELEWSAEAATAWDDIEQAATPAFDPSGELLWPRPRTTPVPAWRVEVGAFLAANPGLCDPSWDLATDAELDTYADYSPQNGYGGVPGRICRDADRQIEDGFTFYGHRAALYAYRARACGDRTPTDARVWLETTGAGRDTWEAAKPLGATLADVPDCVLVSLAETFQNAAHEHGLALTGLTAHLRQLRGVERSAVDRQLVHEGEEVERLEIMLKDFRAARNRTVTRILAWSDGRGDAEIARLASIPDAYVSGWRARLTDEQTTMTPGP
;
A
#
# COMPACT_ATOMS: atom_id res chain seq x y z
N MET A 1 -7.64 -0.94 -21.65
CA MET A 1 -6.27 -0.39 -21.77
C MET A 1 -5.55 -1.05 -22.94
N THR A 2 -5.28 -0.29 -24.01
CA THR A 2 -4.56 -0.79 -25.18
C THR A 2 -3.06 -0.85 -24.88
N ALA A 3 -2.51 -2.06 -24.94
CA ALA A 3 -1.09 -2.41 -24.87
C ALA A 3 -0.29 -1.87 -26.07
N ALA A 4 -0.32 -0.56 -26.30
CA ALA A 4 0.47 0.09 -27.34
C ALA A 4 1.57 0.92 -26.65
N ASP A 5 2.81 0.61 -26.99
CA ASP A 5 4.07 1.29 -26.64
C ASP A 5 4.73 0.97 -25.28
N SER A 6 4.74 -0.31 -24.92
CA SER A 6 5.81 -0.85 -24.06
C SER A 6 6.28 -2.19 -24.61
N ALA A 7 6.76 -2.19 -25.86
CA ALA A 7 7.56 -3.33 -26.31
C ALA A 7 8.74 -3.46 -25.35
N PRO A 8 8.97 -4.63 -24.73
CA PRO A 8 10.12 -4.82 -23.86
C PRO A 8 11.38 -4.41 -24.63
N GLY A 9 12.20 -3.57 -24.00
CA GLY A 9 13.45 -3.12 -24.60
C GLY A 9 14.33 -4.32 -24.94
N THR A 10 15.05 -4.25 -26.05
CA THR A 10 16.10 -5.23 -26.34
C THR A 10 17.24 -5.01 -25.35
N ALA A 11 17.59 -6.08 -24.63
CA ALA A 11 18.66 -6.08 -23.66
C ALA A 11 19.96 -5.62 -24.33
N ARG A 12 20.64 -4.66 -23.70
CA ARG A 12 21.80 -3.99 -24.27
C ARG A 12 22.77 -3.54 -23.20
N VAL A 13 24.05 -3.53 -23.55
CA VAL A 13 25.08 -2.94 -22.69
C VAL A 13 25.07 -1.43 -22.90
N LEU A 14 24.94 -0.66 -21.82
CA LEU A 14 25.11 0.79 -21.86
C LEU A 14 26.57 1.16 -21.62
N THR A 15 27.05 2.14 -22.38
CA THR A 15 28.34 2.78 -22.16
C THR A 15 28.10 4.14 -21.50
N GLY A 16 28.52 4.31 -20.24
CA GLY A 16 28.48 5.60 -19.54
C GLY A 16 27.11 5.97 -18.96
N TYR A 17 27.03 5.96 -17.63
CA TYR A 17 25.97 6.64 -16.87
C TYR A 17 26.39 8.11 -16.62
N ARG A 18 25.46 9.02 -16.33
CA ARG A 18 25.74 10.48 -16.38
C ARG A 18 26.45 10.98 -15.11
N PRO A 19 27.26 12.05 -15.19
CA PRO A 19 27.99 12.64 -14.05
C PRO A 19 27.12 13.15 -12.89
N GLU A 20 25.81 13.31 -13.13
CA GLU A 20 24.82 13.76 -12.13
C GLU A 20 24.43 12.63 -11.17
N ASP A 21 24.87 11.41 -11.46
CA ASP A 21 24.54 10.20 -10.72
C ASP A 21 25.69 9.65 -9.85
N GLY A 22 26.87 10.28 -9.87
CA GLY A 22 27.98 9.94 -8.97
C GLY A 22 28.75 8.65 -9.29
N PHE A 23 28.53 8.00 -10.44
CA PHE A 23 29.18 6.73 -10.81
C PHE A 23 29.87 6.80 -12.18
N MET A 24 31.20 6.61 -12.20
CA MET A 24 32.06 6.65 -13.38
C MET A 24 32.07 5.29 -14.10
N ALA A 25 31.07 5.01 -14.93
CA ALA A 25 30.86 3.71 -15.59
C ALA A 25 31.86 3.35 -16.72
N ALA A 26 33.12 3.83 -16.67
CA ALA A 26 34.14 3.48 -17.66
C ALA A 26 35.59 3.61 -17.20
N GLU A 27 35.87 4.17 -16.01
CA GLU A 27 37.22 4.31 -15.47
C GLU A 27 37.28 3.57 -14.13
N LEU A 28 37.55 2.26 -14.19
CA LEU A 28 37.73 1.45 -12.98
C LEU A 28 39.00 1.91 -12.27
N ASP A 29 38.93 2.13 -10.96
CA ASP A 29 40.05 2.55 -10.12
C ASP A 29 40.29 1.52 -9.00
N PRO A 30 40.74 0.30 -9.36
CA PRO A 30 40.98 -0.76 -8.39
C PRO A 30 42.09 -0.35 -7.40
N PRO A 31 41.98 -0.73 -6.12
CA PRO A 31 42.98 -0.41 -5.13
C PRO A 31 44.35 -1.05 -5.47
N PRO A 32 45.46 -0.35 -5.24
CA PRO A 32 46.79 -0.94 -5.37
C PRO A 32 46.96 -2.14 -4.42
N ALA A 33 47.81 -3.10 -4.81
CA ALA A 33 47.97 -4.37 -4.08
C ALA A 33 48.37 -4.17 -2.60
N GLU A 34 49.16 -3.13 -2.27
CA GLU A 34 49.53 -2.81 -0.89
C GLU A 34 48.36 -2.38 0.02
N TYR A 35 47.20 -2.03 -0.55
CA TYR A 35 46.00 -1.66 0.20
C TYR A 35 45.00 -2.82 0.33
N VAL A 36 45.26 -3.96 -0.33
CA VAL A 36 44.39 -5.14 -0.36
C VAL A 36 45.08 -6.30 0.33
N TRP A 37 44.89 -6.40 1.64
CA TRP A 37 45.51 -7.42 2.46
C TRP A 37 44.58 -7.86 3.59
N HIS A 38 44.85 -9.04 4.11
CA HIS A 38 44.18 -9.61 5.27
C HIS A 38 45.23 -10.15 6.23
N ASP A 39 45.16 -9.76 7.49
CA ASP A 39 46.01 -10.29 8.56
C ASP A 39 45.17 -11.11 9.53
N GLU A 40 45.24 -12.44 9.40
CA GLU A 40 44.51 -13.36 10.28
C GLU A 40 44.87 -13.22 11.76
N ASN A 41 46.06 -12.68 12.06
CA ASN A 41 46.61 -12.58 13.41
C ASN A 41 46.45 -11.17 14.03
N ALA A 42 45.81 -10.23 13.33
CA ALA A 42 45.56 -8.90 13.87
C ALA A 42 44.68 -8.98 15.13
N GLU A 43 45.14 -8.41 16.24
CA GLU A 43 44.42 -8.42 17.52
C GLU A 43 43.13 -7.58 17.48
N GLN A 44 43.08 -6.57 16.60
CA GLN A 44 41.94 -5.66 16.44
C GLN A 44 41.22 -5.94 15.10
N GLN A 45 39.89 -6.07 15.15
CA GLN A 45 39.08 -6.49 14.01
C GLN A 45 39.13 -5.50 12.83
N ASP A 46 39.28 -4.21 13.12
CA ASP A 46 39.40 -3.10 12.16
C ASP A 46 40.79 -3.03 11.49
N GLN A 47 41.81 -3.66 12.08
CA GLN A 47 43.14 -3.80 11.48
C GLN A 47 43.32 -5.11 10.73
N ARG A 48 42.30 -5.97 10.71
CA ARG A 48 42.37 -7.28 10.07
C ARG A 48 42.39 -7.21 8.55
N TYR A 49 41.86 -6.12 7.99
CA TYR A 49 41.70 -5.94 6.56
C TYR A 49 42.23 -4.57 6.14
N GLY A 50 42.99 -4.53 5.05
CA GLY A 50 43.40 -3.28 4.42
C GLY A 50 42.21 -2.49 3.85
N PRO A 51 42.34 -1.17 3.65
CA PRO A 51 41.24 -0.31 3.20
C PRO A 51 40.68 -0.72 1.82
N GLY A 52 41.51 -1.31 0.95
CA GLY A 52 41.10 -1.82 -0.36
C GLY A 52 40.21 -3.06 -0.31
N VAL A 53 40.05 -3.73 0.84
CA VAL A 53 39.15 -4.89 1.00
C VAL A 53 37.67 -4.49 0.87
N GLY A 54 37.34 -3.23 1.12
CA GLY A 54 35.98 -2.68 0.94
C GLY A 54 35.60 -2.38 -0.51
N TYR A 55 36.53 -2.51 -1.45
CA TYR A 55 36.28 -2.31 -2.88
C TYR A 55 35.33 -3.38 -3.42
N GLN A 56 34.37 -2.96 -4.23
CA GLN A 56 33.40 -3.84 -4.89
C GLN A 56 33.29 -3.45 -6.35
N GLN A 57 33.35 -4.44 -7.25
CA GLN A 57 32.87 -4.31 -8.62
C GLN A 57 31.49 -4.92 -8.72
N TRP A 58 30.68 -4.37 -9.62
CA TRP A 58 29.28 -4.73 -9.70
C TRP A 58 28.79 -4.73 -11.14
N LEU A 59 27.76 -5.53 -11.38
CA LEU A 59 26.97 -5.56 -12.60
C LEU A 59 25.55 -5.11 -12.24
N ALA A 60 25.02 -4.11 -12.92
CA ALA A 60 23.68 -3.60 -12.72
C ALA A 60 22.80 -3.90 -13.93
N VAL A 61 21.54 -4.23 -13.65
CA VAL A 61 20.54 -4.57 -14.65
C VAL A 61 19.26 -3.78 -14.35
N ASP A 62 18.77 -3.05 -15.36
CA ASP A 62 17.42 -2.46 -15.32
C ASP A 62 16.40 -3.49 -15.84
N ALA A 63 15.54 -3.97 -14.95
CA ALA A 63 14.48 -4.92 -15.33
C ALA A 63 13.38 -4.31 -16.21
N ARG A 64 13.29 -2.98 -16.32
CA ARG A 64 12.27 -2.32 -17.14
C ARG A 64 12.58 -2.46 -18.63
N ASP A 65 13.83 -2.19 -19.00
CA ASP A 65 14.24 -2.06 -20.41
C ASP A 65 15.43 -2.94 -20.83
N GLY A 66 16.02 -3.69 -19.89
CA GLY A 66 17.12 -4.61 -20.15
C GLY A 66 18.49 -3.96 -20.31
N ALA A 67 18.64 -2.70 -19.91
CA ALA A 67 19.95 -2.07 -19.84
C ALA A 67 20.86 -2.80 -18.84
N VAL A 68 22.09 -3.07 -19.26
CA VAL A 68 23.15 -3.66 -18.43
C VAL A 68 24.35 -2.74 -18.41
N TRP A 69 24.91 -2.52 -17.23
CA TRP A 69 26.15 -1.75 -17.07
C TRP A 69 26.96 -2.30 -15.89
N PHE A 70 28.21 -1.89 -15.81
CA PHE A 70 29.13 -2.32 -14.76
C PHE A 70 29.93 -1.13 -14.25
N GLY A 71 30.51 -1.29 -13.07
CA GLY A 71 31.36 -0.29 -12.45
C GLY A 71 31.95 -0.79 -11.15
N ASP A 72 32.50 0.13 -10.37
CA ASP A 72 33.08 -0.14 -9.08
C ASP A 72 32.68 0.90 -8.03
N THR A 73 33.05 0.62 -6.78
CA THR A 73 32.92 1.57 -5.67
C THR A 73 34.27 2.22 -5.40
N ASP A 74 34.28 3.52 -5.10
CA ASP A 74 35.51 4.17 -4.63
C ASP A 74 35.95 3.59 -3.27
N TRP A 75 37.09 2.90 -3.26
CA TRP A 75 37.67 2.31 -2.06
C TRP A 75 38.23 3.36 -1.09
N ARG A 76 38.46 4.59 -1.55
CA ARG A 76 38.92 5.72 -0.71
C ARG A 76 37.77 6.34 0.09
N ALA A 77 36.51 6.06 -0.29
CA ALA A 77 35.35 6.58 0.40
C ALA A 77 35.14 5.86 1.77
N PRO A 78 34.91 6.59 2.87
CA PRO A 78 34.89 6.05 4.24
C PRO A 78 33.84 4.97 4.43
N GLN A 79 34.16 3.78 4.94
CA GLN A 79 33.25 2.60 5.01
C GLN A 79 31.83 2.94 5.53
N GLU A 80 30.91 3.22 4.61
CA GLU A 80 29.46 3.29 4.85
C GLU A 80 28.81 1.99 4.40
N SER A 81 27.55 1.77 4.77
CA SER A 81 26.80 0.61 4.26
C SER A 81 26.84 0.60 2.72
N PRO A 82 27.19 -0.53 2.08
CA PRO A 82 27.40 -0.59 0.63
C PRO A 82 26.18 -0.14 -0.19
N GLY A 83 24.97 -0.16 0.38
CA GLY A 83 23.73 0.27 -0.28
C GLY A 83 23.72 1.73 -0.74
N SER A 84 24.45 2.65 -0.09
CA SER A 84 24.51 4.06 -0.53
C SER A 84 25.41 4.28 -1.76
N ARG A 85 26.19 3.26 -2.16
CA ARG A 85 27.21 3.32 -3.21
C ARG A 85 26.91 2.48 -4.43
N LEU A 86 25.72 1.88 -4.50
CA LEU A 86 25.32 1.05 -5.61
C LEU A 86 24.18 1.75 -6.36
N PRO A 87 24.11 1.61 -7.70
CA PRO A 87 23.02 2.19 -8.49
C PRO A 87 21.65 1.54 -8.22
N GLY A 88 21.63 0.45 -7.47
CA GLY A 88 20.42 -0.32 -7.16
C GLY A 88 20.65 -1.26 -5.99
N ILE A 89 19.69 -2.16 -5.77
CA ILE A 89 19.70 -3.04 -4.60
C ILE A 89 20.23 -4.42 -4.98
N PRO A 90 21.16 -5.01 -4.19
CA PRO A 90 21.57 -6.39 -4.40
C PRO A 90 20.40 -7.36 -4.27
N ARG A 91 20.26 -8.33 -5.18
CA ARG A 91 19.14 -9.30 -5.14
C ARG A 91 19.05 -10.07 -3.81
N ARG A 92 20.20 -10.38 -3.20
CA ARG A 92 20.26 -11.03 -1.88
C ARG A 92 19.58 -10.23 -0.78
N ALA A 93 19.56 -8.89 -0.88
CA ALA A 93 18.87 -8.02 0.07
C ALA A 93 17.36 -7.91 -0.21
N LEU A 94 16.94 -8.16 -1.46
CA LEU A 94 15.53 -8.14 -1.87
C LEU A 94 14.79 -9.44 -1.52
N GLY A 95 15.48 -10.59 -1.56
CA GLY A 95 14.81 -11.88 -1.47
C GLY A 95 13.71 -12.01 -2.54
N ASP A 96 12.77 -12.94 -2.34
CA ASP A 96 11.63 -13.11 -3.25
C ASP A 96 10.53 -12.04 -3.06
N GLY A 97 10.85 -10.90 -2.45
CA GLY A 97 9.94 -9.76 -2.30
C GLY A 97 9.88 -8.86 -3.54
N ASN A 98 9.17 -7.74 -3.43
CA ASN A 98 8.95 -6.81 -4.55
C ASN A 98 10.25 -6.26 -5.15
N VAL A 99 10.21 -5.97 -6.45
CA VAL A 99 11.30 -5.29 -7.17
C VAL A 99 11.27 -3.82 -6.76
N PRO A 100 12.37 -3.26 -6.23
CA PRO A 100 12.39 -1.89 -5.74
C PRO A 100 12.24 -0.91 -6.90
N ALA A 101 11.59 0.24 -6.70
CA ALA A 101 11.70 1.34 -7.65
C ALA A 101 13.13 1.93 -7.61
N PRO A 102 13.81 2.17 -8.74
CA PRO A 102 13.29 2.19 -10.12
C PRO A 102 13.38 0.87 -10.93
N GLY A 103 13.76 -0.26 -10.33
CA GLY A 103 13.87 -1.56 -11.01
C GLY A 103 15.30 -2.00 -11.29
N ILE A 104 16.28 -1.30 -10.71
CA ILE A 104 17.70 -1.58 -10.89
C ILE A 104 18.17 -2.57 -9.83
N MET A 105 18.64 -3.71 -10.29
CA MET A 105 19.19 -4.76 -9.45
C MET A 105 20.67 -4.90 -9.69
N VAL A 106 21.40 -5.22 -8.61
CA VAL A 106 22.85 -5.28 -8.64
C VAL A 106 23.34 -6.68 -8.28
N GLN A 107 24.27 -7.20 -9.08
CA GLN A 107 25.07 -8.37 -8.76
C GLN A 107 26.49 -7.92 -8.39
N LEU A 108 26.88 -8.18 -7.14
CA LEU A 108 28.25 -7.92 -6.68
C LEU A 108 29.19 -9.01 -7.18
N LEU A 109 30.36 -8.62 -7.65
CA LEU A 109 31.36 -9.52 -8.19
C LEU A 109 32.38 -9.85 -7.11
N GLY A 110 32.62 -11.14 -6.88
CA GLY A 110 33.59 -11.60 -5.88
C GLY A 110 35.03 -11.42 -6.38
N HIS A 111 35.89 -10.84 -5.53
CA HIS A 111 37.31 -10.63 -5.81
C HIS A 111 38.22 -11.65 -5.14
N LEU A 112 37.72 -12.35 -4.13
CA LEU A 112 38.49 -13.29 -3.32
C LEU A 112 38.32 -14.71 -3.86
N SER A 113 39.43 -15.31 -4.28
CA SER A 113 39.54 -16.74 -4.58
C SER A 113 40.48 -17.43 -3.61
N HIS A 114 40.20 -18.70 -3.30
CA HIS A 114 41.12 -19.56 -2.56
C HIS A 114 41.93 -20.39 -3.55
N ASP A 115 43.26 -20.36 -3.45
CA ASP A 115 44.11 -21.29 -4.18
C ASP A 115 44.02 -22.71 -3.59
N GLU A 116 44.64 -23.68 -4.27
CA GLU A 116 44.65 -25.10 -3.85
C GLU A 116 45.31 -25.33 -2.47
N GLN A 117 46.10 -24.37 -1.97
CA GLN A 117 46.74 -24.37 -0.65
C GLN A 117 45.94 -23.60 0.41
N ARG A 118 44.71 -23.14 0.07
CA ARG A 118 43.86 -22.25 0.87
C ARG A 118 44.41 -20.82 1.04
N GLY A 119 45.40 -20.42 0.25
CA GLY A 119 45.86 -19.05 0.15
C GLY A 119 44.77 -18.15 -0.44
N CYS A 120 44.51 -17.02 0.21
CA CYS A 120 43.59 -16.00 -0.26
C CYS A 120 44.25 -15.18 -1.37
N THR A 121 43.68 -15.18 -2.57
CA THR A 121 44.12 -14.36 -3.71
C THR A 121 43.02 -13.37 -4.07
N TRP A 122 43.41 -12.11 -4.31
CA TRP A 122 42.51 -11.03 -4.72
C TRP A 122 42.72 -10.73 -6.19
N ARG A 123 41.64 -10.67 -6.97
CA ARG A 123 41.67 -10.29 -8.37
C ARG A 123 40.54 -9.33 -8.71
N PHE A 124 40.91 -8.17 -9.23
CA PHE A 124 39.98 -7.21 -9.81
C PHE A 124 39.92 -7.43 -11.32
N PHE A 125 38.75 -7.16 -11.89
CA PHE A 125 38.49 -7.32 -13.32
C PHE A 125 38.75 -6.00 -14.04
N ASP A 126 39.29 -6.06 -15.24
CA ASP A 126 39.39 -4.86 -16.09
C ASP A 126 38.07 -4.57 -16.83
N ALA A 127 38.02 -3.43 -17.52
CA ALA A 127 36.82 -3.00 -18.22
C ALA A 127 36.45 -3.91 -19.41
N GLU A 128 37.44 -4.55 -20.05
CA GLU A 128 37.19 -5.47 -21.16
C GLU A 128 36.57 -6.77 -20.65
N GLU A 129 37.06 -7.29 -19.53
CA GLU A 129 36.52 -8.47 -18.85
C GLU A 129 35.08 -8.26 -18.37
N LEU A 130 34.80 -7.10 -17.75
CA LEU A 130 33.45 -6.75 -17.31
C LEU A 130 32.52 -6.50 -18.49
N HIS A 131 32.99 -5.86 -19.57
CA HIS A 131 32.19 -5.71 -20.78
C HIS A 131 31.86 -7.06 -21.42
N ALA A 132 32.83 -7.97 -21.51
CA ALA A 132 32.60 -9.32 -22.02
C ALA A 132 31.60 -10.11 -21.15
N LEU A 133 31.62 -9.93 -19.82
CA LEU A 133 30.61 -10.47 -18.92
C LEU A 133 29.22 -9.85 -19.19
N ALA A 134 29.13 -8.52 -19.31
CA ALA A 134 27.88 -7.82 -19.57
C ALA A 134 27.23 -8.28 -20.89
N VAL A 135 28.02 -8.42 -21.97
CA VAL A 135 27.55 -8.97 -23.25
C VAL A 135 27.10 -10.42 -23.10
N ARG A 136 27.83 -11.22 -22.32
CA ARG A 136 27.54 -12.65 -22.11
C ARG A 136 26.20 -12.87 -21.40
N VAL A 137 25.80 -12.02 -20.47
CA VAL A 137 24.54 -12.18 -19.72
C VAL A 137 23.29 -11.67 -20.46
N LEU A 138 23.45 -10.94 -21.58
CA LEU A 138 22.32 -10.34 -22.32
C LEU A 138 21.17 -11.32 -22.62
N PRO A 139 21.40 -12.59 -23.01
CA PRO A 139 20.29 -13.52 -23.23
C PRO A 139 19.45 -13.79 -21.98
N ALA A 140 20.09 -13.90 -20.80
CA ALA A 140 19.40 -14.09 -19.53
C ALA A 140 18.70 -12.79 -19.08
N VAL A 141 19.29 -11.63 -19.35
CA VAL A 141 18.66 -10.32 -19.12
C VAL A 141 17.43 -10.14 -20.01
N GLN A 142 17.49 -10.55 -21.28
CA GLN A 142 16.32 -10.50 -22.15
C GLN A 142 15.20 -11.38 -21.60
N ARG A 143 15.53 -12.61 -21.20
CA ARG A 143 14.58 -13.54 -20.56
C ARG A 143 13.96 -12.94 -19.30
N LEU A 144 14.74 -12.25 -18.47
CA LEU A 144 14.26 -11.53 -17.29
C LEU A 144 13.24 -10.45 -17.67
N VAL A 145 13.57 -9.57 -18.61
CA VAL A 145 12.72 -8.43 -19.03
C VAL A 145 11.43 -8.89 -19.71
N ASP A 146 11.51 -9.99 -20.46
CA ASP A 146 10.37 -10.60 -21.16
C ASP A 146 9.40 -11.29 -20.20
N SER A 147 9.90 -11.77 -19.06
CA SER A 147 9.12 -12.57 -18.11
C SER A 147 8.70 -11.82 -16.85
N ILE A 148 9.30 -10.68 -16.54
CA ILE A 148 8.93 -9.89 -15.37
C ILE A 148 7.52 -9.30 -15.54
N HIS A 149 6.73 -9.34 -14.47
CA HIS A 149 5.37 -8.82 -14.51
C HIS A 149 5.37 -7.30 -14.41
N ARG A 150 4.45 -6.68 -15.16
CA ARG A 150 4.18 -5.23 -15.13
C ARG A 150 2.73 -5.04 -14.69
N ILE A 151 2.54 -4.31 -13.60
CA ILE A 151 1.28 -4.29 -12.85
C ILE A 151 0.78 -2.85 -12.71
N GLY A 152 -0.54 -2.73 -12.78
CA GLY A 152 -1.21 -1.45 -12.62
C GLY A 152 -0.93 -0.48 -13.77
N PRO A 153 -1.48 0.73 -13.68
CA PRO A 153 -1.30 1.77 -14.70
C PRO A 153 0.15 2.30 -14.75
N ASP A 154 0.86 2.30 -13.62
CA ASP A 154 2.22 2.85 -13.51
C ASP A 154 3.32 1.85 -13.91
N GLY A 155 2.94 0.61 -14.28
CA GLY A 155 3.87 -0.41 -14.74
C GLY A 155 4.85 -0.87 -13.66
N GLU A 156 4.36 -1.01 -12.43
CA GLU A 156 5.15 -1.52 -11.31
C GLU A 156 5.63 -2.95 -11.59
N LEU A 157 6.85 -3.26 -11.16
CA LEU A 157 7.49 -4.54 -11.45
C LEU A 157 7.25 -5.56 -10.33
N GLU A 158 6.90 -6.78 -10.72
CA GLU A 158 6.81 -7.93 -9.81
C GLU A 158 7.54 -9.14 -10.43
N TRP A 159 8.18 -9.93 -9.58
CA TRP A 159 8.82 -11.17 -10.01
C TRP A 159 7.79 -12.17 -10.54
N SER A 160 8.12 -12.78 -11.67
CA SER A 160 7.59 -14.08 -12.07
C SER A 160 8.57 -15.20 -11.70
N ALA A 161 8.10 -16.44 -11.71
CA ALA A 161 8.96 -17.61 -11.46
C ALA A 161 10.09 -17.73 -12.51
N GLU A 162 9.79 -17.34 -13.75
CA GLU A 162 10.73 -17.30 -14.87
C GLU A 162 11.76 -16.18 -14.71
N ALA A 163 11.32 -14.97 -14.31
CA ALA A 163 12.19 -13.83 -14.07
C ALA A 163 13.19 -14.13 -12.94
N ALA A 164 12.72 -14.73 -11.84
CA ALA A 164 13.60 -15.14 -10.74
C ALA A 164 14.63 -16.18 -11.19
N THR A 165 14.25 -17.10 -12.07
CA THR A 165 15.16 -18.12 -12.63
C THR A 165 16.16 -17.51 -13.61
N ALA A 166 15.73 -16.57 -14.45
CA ALA A 166 16.62 -15.83 -15.32
C ALA A 166 17.64 -15.01 -14.53
N TRP A 167 17.26 -14.45 -13.38
CA TRP A 167 18.19 -13.78 -12.48
C TRP A 167 19.24 -14.73 -11.90
N ASP A 168 18.85 -15.93 -11.44
CA ASP A 168 19.82 -16.93 -10.98
C ASP A 168 20.83 -17.31 -12.08
N ASP A 169 20.37 -17.40 -13.34
CA ASP A 169 21.25 -17.65 -14.49
C ASP A 169 22.26 -16.49 -14.69
N ILE A 170 21.86 -15.23 -14.44
CA ILE A 170 22.76 -14.06 -14.43
C ILE A 170 23.77 -14.16 -13.30
N GLU A 171 23.33 -14.42 -12.06
CA GLU A 171 24.21 -14.55 -10.90
C GLU A 171 25.24 -15.68 -11.10
N GLN A 172 24.79 -16.82 -11.64
CA GLN A 172 25.67 -17.94 -11.94
C GLN A 172 26.70 -17.57 -13.01
N ALA A 173 26.30 -16.89 -14.08
CA ALA A 173 27.22 -16.44 -15.12
C ALA A 173 28.20 -15.36 -14.63
N ALA A 174 27.80 -14.57 -13.65
CA ALA A 174 28.62 -13.54 -12.99
C ALA A 174 29.44 -14.07 -11.80
N THR A 175 29.37 -15.36 -11.49
CA THR A 175 30.22 -15.98 -10.48
C THR A 175 31.54 -16.40 -11.13
N PRO A 176 32.68 -15.74 -10.82
CA PRO A 176 33.95 -16.05 -11.45
C PRO A 176 34.43 -17.45 -11.03
N ALA A 177 34.95 -18.20 -11.99
CA ALA A 177 35.71 -19.42 -11.74
C ALA A 177 37.14 -19.24 -12.28
N PHE A 178 38.09 -19.94 -11.69
CA PHE A 178 39.48 -19.95 -12.14
C PHE A 178 39.89 -21.38 -12.47
N ASP A 179 40.56 -21.55 -13.60
CA ASP A 179 41.13 -22.84 -13.94
C ASP A 179 42.46 -23.08 -13.19
N PRO A 180 43.05 -24.28 -13.27
CA PRO A 180 44.34 -24.56 -12.62
C PRO A 180 45.51 -23.69 -13.11
N SER A 181 45.37 -22.98 -14.24
CA SER A 181 46.36 -22.03 -14.75
C SER A 181 46.18 -20.62 -14.20
N GLY A 182 45.09 -20.37 -13.48
CA GLY A 182 44.70 -19.04 -12.99
C GLY A 182 43.97 -18.20 -14.02
N GLU A 183 43.59 -18.78 -15.17
CA GLU A 183 42.80 -18.08 -16.18
C GLU A 183 41.35 -17.93 -15.70
N LEU A 184 40.78 -16.74 -15.91
CA LEU A 184 39.39 -16.45 -15.58
C LEU A 184 38.45 -17.19 -16.53
N LEU A 185 37.61 -18.04 -15.95
CA LEU A 185 36.52 -18.71 -16.63
C LEU A 185 35.19 -18.15 -16.13
N TRP A 186 34.50 -17.45 -17.01
CA TRP A 186 33.08 -17.17 -16.81
C TRP A 186 32.24 -18.39 -17.17
N PRO A 187 31.37 -18.88 -16.27
CA PRO A 187 30.42 -19.92 -16.60
C PRO A 187 29.60 -19.53 -17.83
N ARG A 188 29.35 -20.51 -18.70
CA ARG A 188 28.45 -20.27 -19.84
C ARG A 188 27.06 -19.95 -19.30
N PRO A 189 26.37 -18.93 -19.85
CA PRO A 189 24.97 -18.68 -19.53
C PRO A 189 24.17 -19.95 -19.75
N ARG A 190 23.40 -20.32 -18.74
CA ARG A 190 22.44 -21.41 -18.83
C ARG A 190 21.08 -20.82 -19.17
N THR A 191 20.24 -21.64 -19.77
CA THR A 191 18.80 -21.40 -19.89
C THR A 191 18.14 -22.42 -18.99
N THR A 192 18.26 -22.20 -17.69
CA THR A 192 17.78 -23.16 -16.70
C THR A 192 16.25 -23.17 -16.73
N PRO A 193 15.59 -24.33 -16.92
CA PRO A 193 14.12 -24.37 -16.85
C PRO A 193 13.64 -23.97 -15.45
N VAL A 194 12.47 -23.34 -15.35
CA VAL A 194 11.88 -22.99 -14.06
C VAL A 194 11.77 -24.26 -13.20
N PRO A 195 12.40 -24.31 -12.03
CA PRO A 195 12.33 -25.48 -11.18
C PRO A 195 10.90 -25.62 -10.63
N ALA A 196 10.43 -26.86 -10.46
CA ALA A 196 9.05 -27.13 -10.06
C ALA A 196 8.61 -26.48 -8.75
N TRP A 197 9.57 -26.16 -7.85
CA TRP A 197 9.30 -25.50 -6.58
C TRP A 197 9.01 -23.99 -6.72
N ARG A 198 9.35 -23.36 -7.85
CA ARG A 198 8.94 -21.98 -8.17
C ARG A 198 7.61 -22.00 -8.90
N VAL A 199 6.56 -21.52 -8.25
CA VAL A 199 5.20 -21.57 -8.75
C VAL A 199 4.76 -20.21 -9.25
N GLU A 200 4.32 -20.16 -10.50
CA GLU A 200 3.64 -18.99 -11.05
C GLU A 200 2.19 -18.96 -10.57
N VAL A 201 1.81 -17.91 -9.83
CA VAL A 201 0.49 -17.82 -9.18
C VAL A 201 -0.64 -17.82 -10.19
N GLY A 202 -0.48 -17.12 -11.32
CA GLY A 202 -1.50 -17.10 -12.37
C GLY A 202 -1.83 -18.50 -12.91
N ALA A 203 -0.82 -19.35 -13.09
CA ALA A 203 -1.00 -20.74 -13.52
C ALA A 203 -1.62 -21.60 -12.41
N PHE A 204 -1.20 -21.39 -11.16
CA PHE A 204 -1.76 -22.07 -10.00
C PHE A 204 -3.26 -21.78 -9.82
N LEU A 205 -3.68 -20.52 -9.88
CA LEU A 205 -5.08 -20.12 -9.77
C LEU A 205 -5.91 -20.63 -10.95
N ALA A 206 -5.37 -20.61 -12.17
CA ALA A 206 -6.05 -21.17 -13.34
C ALA A 206 -6.34 -22.67 -13.20
N ALA A 207 -5.45 -23.42 -12.54
CA ALA A 207 -5.66 -24.84 -12.24
C ALA A 207 -6.62 -25.08 -11.06
N ASN A 208 -6.88 -24.07 -10.23
CA ASN A 208 -7.70 -24.16 -9.02
C ASN A 208 -8.71 -22.99 -8.95
N PRO A 209 -9.68 -22.90 -9.88
CA PRO A 209 -10.57 -21.76 -9.98
C PRO A 209 -11.47 -21.56 -8.75
N GLY A 210 -11.67 -22.60 -7.94
CA GLY A 210 -12.41 -22.51 -6.67
C GLY A 210 -11.71 -21.65 -5.60
N LEU A 211 -10.43 -21.28 -5.80
CA LEU A 211 -9.70 -20.38 -4.91
C LEU A 211 -9.84 -18.90 -5.27
N CYS A 212 -10.40 -18.60 -6.45
CA CYS A 212 -10.61 -17.24 -6.88
C CYS A 212 -11.85 -16.66 -6.22
N ASP A 213 -11.69 -15.58 -5.46
CA ASP A 213 -12.82 -14.89 -4.84
C ASP A 213 -13.48 -13.94 -5.87
N PRO A 214 -14.79 -14.06 -6.13
CA PRO A 214 -15.50 -13.17 -7.05
C PRO A 214 -15.40 -11.68 -6.70
N SER A 215 -15.10 -11.33 -5.44
CA SER A 215 -14.88 -9.94 -5.03
C SER A 215 -13.71 -9.27 -5.76
N TRP A 216 -12.76 -10.05 -6.30
CA TRP A 216 -11.63 -9.52 -7.07
C TRP A 216 -12.04 -8.91 -8.42
N ASP A 217 -13.19 -9.30 -8.98
CA ASP A 217 -13.67 -8.87 -10.30
C ASP A 217 -13.82 -7.34 -10.43
N LEU A 218 -14.15 -6.68 -9.33
CA LEU A 218 -14.39 -5.23 -9.26
C LEU A 218 -13.64 -4.59 -8.08
N ALA A 219 -12.64 -5.26 -7.53
CA ALA A 219 -11.78 -4.70 -6.49
C ALA A 219 -10.93 -3.54 -7.05
N THR A 220 -10.69 -2.55 -6.21
CA THR A 220 -9.75 -1.45 -6.48
C THR A 220 -8.30 -1.95 -6.50
N ASP A 221 -7.39 -1.16 -7.09
CA ASP A 221 -5.96 -1.47 -7.12
C ASP A 221 -5.40 -1.69 -5.69
N ALA A 222 -5.79 -0.83 -4.76
CA ALA A 222 -5.39 -0.94 -3.35
C ALA A 222 -5.94 -2.20 -2.65
N GLU A 223 -7.17 -2.60 -2.97
CA GLU A 223 -7.75 -3.86 -2.44
C GLU A 223 -7.03 -5.07 -3.01
N LEU A 224 -6.73 -5.11 -4.31
CA LEU A 224 -5.96 -6.19 -4.93
C LEU A 224 -4.55 -6.29 -4.34
N ASP A 225 -3.87 -5.16 -4.12
CA ASP A 225 -2.56 -5.13 -3.48
C ASP A 225 -2.64 -5.65 -2.04
N THR A 226 -3.70 -5.28 -1.30
CA THR A 226 -3.94 -5.83 0.04
C THR A 226 -4.20 -7.33 0.00
N TYR A 227 -4.95 -7.83 -0.98
CA TYR A 227 -5.20 -9.27 -1.14
C TYR A 227 -3.93 -10.05 -1.50
N ALA A 228 -3.00 -9.44 -2.25
CA ALA A 228 -1.71 -10.05 -2.55
C ALA A 228 -0.87 -10.29 -1.29
N ASP A 229 -1.00 -9.42 -0.28
CA ASP A 229 -0.28 -9.52 1.00
C ASP A 229 -1.06 -10.30 2.09
N TYR A 230 -2.36 -10.51 1.89
CA TYR A 230 -3.28 -11.01 2.92
C TYR A 230 -3.32 -12.54 3.02
N SER A 231 -3.35 -13.07 4.24
CA SER A 231 -3.52 -14.49 4.56
C SER A 231 -4.95 -14.80 5.07
N PRO A 232 -5.90 -15.20 4.19
CA PRO A 232 -7.25 -15.62 4.55
C PRO A 232 -7.27 -16.97 5.26
N GLN A 233 -8.33 -17.20 6.02
CA GLN A 233 -8.59 -18.46 6.72
C GLN A 233 -9.01 -19.59 5.77
N ASN A 234 -9.73 -19.27 4.69
CA ASN A 234 -10.15 -20.19 3.63
C ASN A 234 -9.93 -19.48 2.28
N GLY A 235 -8.96 -19.92 1.47
CA GLY A 235 -8.69 -19.35 0.14
C GLY A 235 -7.21 -19.16 -0.17
N TYR A 236 -6.91 -18.64 -1.37
CA TYR A 236 -5.56 -18.25 -1.76
C TYR A 236 -5.15 -16.97 -1.04
N GLY A 237 -3.97 -17.00 -0.42
CA GLY A 237 -3.61 -16.08 0.64
C GLY A 237 -2.28 -15.40 0.52
N GLY A 238 -1.83 -15.13 -0.70
CA GLY A 238 -0.67 -14.26 -0.89
C GLY A 238 0.68 -14.80 -0.38
N VAL A 239 0.70 -15.90 0.38
CA VAL A 239 1.88 -16.32 1.14
C VAL A 239 2.14 -17.82 0.98
N PRO A 240 3.39 -18.23 0.74
CA PRO A 240 3.80 -19.64 0.74
C PRO A 240 3.53 -20.35 2.08
N GLY A 241 3.20 -21.64 2.01
CA GLY A 241 3.38 -22.56 3.14
C GLY A 241 2.15 -23.05 3.89
N ARG A 242 0.89 -22.79 3.47
CA ARG A 242 -0.29 -23.44 4.10
C ARG A 242 -1.41 -23.83 3.13
N ILE A 243 -1.94 -25.02 3.44
CA ILE A 243 -2.94 -25.88 2.79
C ILE A 243 -4.03 -25.17 1.97
N CYS A 244 -4.07 -25.46 0.66
CA CYS A 244 -5.26 -25.30 -0.16
C CYS A 244 -6.22 -26.48 0.07
N ARG A 245 -7.17 -26.36 1.00
CA ARG A 245 -8.10 -27.46 1.33
C ARG A 245 -9.12 -27.76 0.23
N ASP A 246 -9.48 -26.78 -0.60
CA ASP A 246 -10.55 -26.95 -1.60
C ASP A 246 -10.12 -27.74 -2.85
N ALA A 247 -8.82 -28.01 -3.01
CA ALA A 247 -8.27 -28.77 -4.14
C ALA A 247 -7.70 -30.15 -3.75
N ASP A 248 -7.82 -30.58 -2.48
CA ASP A 248 -7.13 -31.77 -1.93
C ASP A 248 -5.61 -31.79 -2.22
N ARG A 249 -5.00 -30.62 -2.47
CA ARG A 249 -3.57 -30.45 -2.74
C ARG A 249 -2.95 -29.68 -1.59
N GLN A 250 -2.14 -30.38 -0.79
CA GLN A 250 -1.27 -29.71 0.17
C GLN A 250 -0.22 -28.89 -0.58
N ILE A 251 -0.15 -27.59 -0.28
CA ILE A 251 1.01 -26.77 -0.64
C ILE A 251 2.11 -27.24 0.31
N GLU A 252 3.07 -28.00 -0.21
CA GLU A 252 4.16 -28.56 0.59
C GLU A 252 5.15 -27.47 1.01
N ASP A 253 5.85 -27.68 2.14
CA ASP A 253 6.97 -26.85 2.54
C ASP A 253 8.07 -26.89 1.47
N GLY A 254 8.59 -25.72 1.08
CA GLY A 254 9.69 -25.59 0.11
C GLY A 254 9.33 -25.03 -1.27
N PHE A 255 8.06 -24.69 -1.51
CA PHE A 255 7.64 -23.96 -2.71
C PHE A 255 7.68 -22.44 -2.51
N THR A 256 8.09 -21.69 -3.53
CA THR A 256 8.02 -20.22 -3.59
C THR A 256 7.03 -19.80 -4.67
N PHE A 257 6.10 -18.90 -4.33
CA PHE A 257 5.09 -18.39 -5.25
C PHE A 257 5.50 -17.01 -5.78
N TYR A 258 5.21 -16.74 -7.06
CA TYR A 258 5.57 -15.51 -7.76
C TYR A 258 4.38 -14.97 -8.57
N GLY A 259 4.31 -13.64 -8.73
CA GLY A 259 3.28 -12.98 -9.54
C GLY A 259 1.92 -12.86 -8.83
N HIS A 260 1.91 -12.58 -7.52
CA HIS A 260 0.70 -12.50 -6.71
C HIS A 260 -0.21 -11.39 -7.19
N ARG A 261 0.32 -10.17 -7.25
CA ARG A 261 -0.40 -8.99 -7.74
C ARG A 261 -0.73 -9.17 -9.21
N ALA A 262 0.22 -9.67 -10.01
CA ALA A 262 0.02 -9.89 -11.44
C ALA A 262 -1.17 -10.80 -11.73
N ALA A 263 -1.31 -11.90 -10.97
CA ALA A 263 -2.41 -12.82 -11.10
C ALA A 263 -3.76 -12.19 -10.73
N LEU A 264 -3.81 -11.40 -9.65
CA LEU A 264 -5.02 -10.69 -9.22
C LEU A 264 -5.47 -9.63 -10.24
N TYR A 265 -4.54 -8.83 -10.75
CA TYR A 265 -4.84 -7.84 -11.80
C TYR A 265 -5.26 -8.52 -13.11
N ALA A 266 -4.62 -9.63 -13.50
CA ALA A 266 -5.01 -10.41 -14.66
C ALA A 266 -6.40 -11.04 -14.50
N TYR A 267 -6.73 -11.51 -13.30
CA TYR A 267 -8.05 -12.03 -12.97
C TYR A 267 -9.13 -10.95 -13.15
N ARG A 268 -8.94 -9.77 -12.53
CA ARG A 268 -9.84 -8.62 -12.72
C ARG A 268 -9.96 -8.21 -14.20
N ALA A 269 -8.84 -8.14 -14.91
CA ALA A 269 -8.84 -7.80 -16.34
C ALA A 269 -9.68 -8.79 -17.16
N ARG A 270 -9.60 -10.10 -16.88
CA ARG A 270 -10.44 -11.12 -17.52
C ARG A 270 -11.92 -10.93 -17.19
N ALA A 271 -12.27 -10.62 -15.94
CA ALA A 271 -13.64 -10.36 -15.53
C ALA A 271 -14.22 -9.10 -16.22
N CYS A 272 -13.40 -8.05 -16.37
CA CYS A 272 -13.76 -6.84 -17.10
C CYS A 272 -13.88 -7.07 -18.62
N GLY A 273 -13.14 -8.01 -19.20
CA GLY A 273 -13.11 -8.22 -20.65
C GLY A 273 -12.57 -6.99 -21.38
N ASP A 274 -13.31 -6.48 -22.37
CA ASP A 274 -12.89 -5.28 -23.14
C ASP A 274 -13.07 -3.96 -22.36
N ARG A 275 -13.69 -4.01 -21.18
CA ARG A 275 -13.97 -2.83 -20.37
C ARG A 275 -12.72 -2.44 -19.59
N THR A 276 -12.46 -1.13 -19.50
CA THR A 276 -11.34 -0.61 -18.70
C THR A 276 -11.76 -0.49 -17.23
N PRO A 277 -11.06 -1.14 -16.28
CA PRO A 277 -11.28 -0.92 -14.85
C PRO A 277 -11.11 0.55 -14.51
N THR A 278 -12.03 1.15 -13.75
CA THR A 278 -11.99 2.58 -13.41
C THR A 278 -12.52 2.77 -12.00
N ASP A 279 -11.81 3.55 -11.18
CA ASP A 279 -12.26 3.88 -9.83
C ASP A 279 -13.64 4.56 -9.85
N ALA A 280 -14.59 3.98 -9.10
CA ALA A 280 -15.97 4.44 -9.09
C ALA A 280 -16.10 5.89 -8.62
N ARG A 281 -15.33 6.30 -7.61
CA ARG A 281 -15.33 7.67 -7.08
C ARG A 281 -14.86 8.64 -8.16
N VAL A 282 -13.73 8.35 -8.80
CA VAL A 282 -13.19 9.19 -9.89
C VAL A 282 -14.22 9.35 -11.00
N TRP A 283 -14.85 8.27 -11.46
CA TRP A 283 -15.83 8.35 -12.55
C TRP A 283 -17.06 9.17 -12.17
N LEU A 284 -17.67 8.89 -11.02
CA LEU A 284 -18.89 9.55 -10.55
C LEU A 284 -18.68 11.05 -10.28
N GLU A 285 -17.55 11.44 -9.70
CA GLU A 285 -17.31 12.82 -9.28
C GLU A 285 -16.76 13.71 -10.40
N THR A 286 -15.87 13.18 -11.24
CA THR A 286 -15.08 14.00 -12.17
C THR A 286 -15.67 14.07 -13.58
N THR A 287 -16.39 13.04 -14.02
CA THR A 287 -16.89 12.97 -15.40
C THR A 287 -18.30 13.56 -15.53
N GLY A 288 -18.63 14.10 -16.72
CA GLY A 288 -20.00 14.57 -17.01
C GLY A 288 -21.01 13.44 -16.94
N ALA A 289 -20.72 12.32 -17.62
CA ALA A 289 -21.59 11.14 -17.64
C ALA A 289 -21.83 10.54 -16.25
N GLY A 290 -20.80 10.46 -15.40
CA GLY A 290 -20.92 9.99 -14.02
C GLY A 290 -21.82 10.90 -13.19
N ARG A 291 -21.63 12.22 -13.28
CA ARG A 291 -22.48 13.20 -12.59
C ARG A 291 -23.92 13.18 -13.08
N ASP A 292 -24.15 13.11 -14.39
CA ASP A 292 -25.50 13.07 -14.96
C ASP A 292 -26.23 11.79 -14.54
N THR A 293 -25.53 10.64 -14.55
CA THR A 293 -26.08 9.36 -14.07
C THR A 293 -26.41 9.43 -12.59
N TRP A 294 -25.52 10.02 -11.78
CA TRP A 294 -25.73 10.21 -10.35
C TRP A 294 -26.98 11.04 -10.06
N GLU A 295 -27.13 12.20 -10.70
CA GLU A 295 -28.31 13.05 -10.52
C GLU A 295 -29.60 12.39 -11.03
N ALA A 296 -29.53 11.61 -12.11
CA ALA A 296 -30.69 10.87 -12.62
C ALA A 296 -31.11 9.69 -11.73
N ALA A 297 -30.15 9.04 -11.06
CA ALA A 297 -30.40 7.86 -10.23
C ALA A 297 -30.80 8.19 -8.78
N LYS A 298 -30.56 9.43 -8.32
CA LYS A 298 -30.94 9.86 -6.97
C LYS A 298 -32.45 9.68 -6.74
N PRO A 299 -32.87 9.01 -5.66
CA PRO A 299 -34.28 8.93 -5.33
C PRO A 299 -34.83 10.32 -5.04
N LEU A 300 -35.94 10.68 -5.69
CA LEU A 300 -36.59 11.98 -5.54
C LEU A 300 -36.92 12.26 -4.06
N GLY A 301 -36.26 13.27 -3.48
CA GLY A 301 -36.53 13.74 -2.13
C GLY A 301 -35.98 12.86 -0.99
N ALA A 302 -35.17 11.85 -1.28
CA ALA A 302 -34.49 11.05 -0.25
C ALA A 302 -32.97 11.19 -0.34
N THR A 303 -32.31 11.23 0.82
CA THR A 303 -30.85 11.18 0.91
C THR A 303 -30.39 9.71 0.94
N LEU A 304 -29.12 9.43 0.65
CA LEU A 304 -28.59 8.06 0.79
C LEU A 304 -28.64 7.59 2.24
N ALA A 305 -28.62 8.50 3.23
CA ALA A 305 -28.80 8.15 4.63
C ALA A 305 -30.09 7.33 4.87
N ASP A 306 -31.15 7.67 4.15
CA ASP A 306 -32.51 7.16 4.32
C ASP A 306 -32.78 5.86 3.56
N VAL A 307 -31.92 5.50 2.60
CA VAL A 307 -32.18 4.36 1.72
C VAL A 307 -31.74 3.01 2.31
N PRO A 308 -32.53 1.94 2.12
CA PRO A 308 -32.15 0.59 2.51
C PRO A 308 -31.04 0.02 1.62
N ASP A 309 -30.41 -1.08 2.08
CA ASP A 309 -29.31 -1.72 1.35
C ASP A 309 -29.70 -2.18 -0.07
N CYS A 310 -30.94 -2.63 -0.28
CA CYS A 310 -31.41 -3.03 -1.61
C CYS A 310 -31.40 -1.87 -2.63
N VAL A 311 -31.59 -0.63 -2.18
CA VAL A 311 -31.48 0.56 -3.04
C VAL A 311 -30.02 0.84 -3.39
N LEU A 312 -29.08 0.65 -2.44
CA LEU A 312 -27.65 0.77 -2.75
C LEU A 312 -27.20 -0.27 -3.79
N VAL A 313 -27.70 -1.51 -3.69
CA VAL A 313 -27.45 -2.55 -4.69
C VAL A 313 -27.99 -2.14 -6.06
N SER A 314 -29.23 -1.62 -6.11
CA SER A 314 -29.84 -1.15 -7.36
C SER A 314 -29.11 0.05 -7.97
N LEU A 315 -28.61 0.97 -7.13
CA LEU A 315 -27.77 2.08 -7.56
C LEU A 315 -26.43 1.59 -8.11
N ALA A 316 -25.79 0.63 -7.44
CA ALA A 316 -24.55 0.03 -7.91
C ALA A 316 -24.74 -0.61 -9.30
N GLU A 317 -25.81 -1.39 -9.50
CA GLU A 317 -26.16 -1.96 -10.81
C GLU A 317 -26.39 -0.87 -11.87
N THR A 318 -27.10 0.19 -11.51
CA THR A 318 -27.39 1.31 -12.42
C THR A 318 -26.10 2.02 -12.87
N PHE A 319 -25.22 2.36 -11.93
CA PHE A 319 -23.94 3.01 -12.25
C PHE A 319 -23.02 2.09 -13.03
N GLN A 320 -22.99 0.80 -12.69
CA GLN A 320 -22.21 -0.18 -13.43
C GLN A 320 -22.68 -0.30 -14.89
N ASN A 321 -23.99 -0.36 -15.12
CA ASN A 321 -24.56 -0.43 -16.47
C ASN A 321 -24.30 0.84 -17.28
N ALA A 322 -24.44 2.02 -16.68
CA ALA A 322 -24.11 3.28 -17.34
C ALA A 322 -22.61 3.36 -17.71
N ALA A 323 -21.72 2.93 -16.80
CA ALA A 323 -20.29 2.86 -17.09
C ALA A 323 -19.95 1.86 -18.21
N HIS A 324 -20.67 0.73 -18.27
CA HIS A 324 -20.50 -0.25 -19.35
C HIS A 324 -20.78 0.34 -20.73
N GLU A 325 -21.75 1.26 -20.88
CA GLU A 325 -22.02 1.95 -22.14
C GLU A 325 -20.82 2.79 -22.63
N HIS A 326 -19.94 3.18 -21.72
CA HIS A 326 -18.69 3.88 -22.00
C HIS A 326 -17.46 2.95 -22.07
N GLY A 327 -17.65 1.63 -22.06
CA GLY A 327 -16.56 0.66 -22.07
C GLY A 327 -15.76 0.63 -20.76
N LEU A 328 -16.37 0.99 -19.63
CA LEU A 328 -15.73 1.05 -18.32
C LEU A 328 -16.31 -0.02 -17.39
N ALA A 329 -15.51 -0.50 -16.44
CA ALA A 329 -15.96 -1.34 -15.33
C ALA A 329 -15.61 -0.65 -14.01
N LEU A 330 -16.61 -0.26 -13.22
CA LEU A 330 -16.36 0.52 -12.01
C LEU A 330 -15.82 -0.36 -10.87
N THR A 331 -14.64 -0.04 -10.38
CA THR A 331 -14.01 -0.70 -9.23
C THR A 331 -14.37 -0.01 -7.92
N GLY A 332 -14.56 -0.76 -6.84
CA GLY A 332 -14.83 -0.21 -5.50
C GLY A 332 -16.21 0.45 -5.32
N LEU A 333 -17.13 0.29 -6.28
CA LEU A 333 -18.42 1.00 -6.32
C LEU A 333 -19.26 0.79 -5.06
N THR A 334 -19.44 -0.47 -4.64
CA THR A 334 -20.25 -0.80 -3.46
C THR A 334 -19.66 -0.20 -2.18
N ALA A 335 -18.34 -0.24 -2.03
CA ALA A 335 -17.65 0.36 -0.89
C ALA A 335 -17.84 1.88 -0.87
N HIS A 336 -17.67 2.53 -2.03
CA HIS A 336 -17.87 3.97 -2.18
C HIS A 336 -19.31 4.40 -1.84
N LEU A 337 -20.34 3.70 -2.33
CA LEU A 337 -21.74 4.01 -2.00
C LEU A 337 -22.04 3.85 -0.50
N ARG A 338 -21.48 2.83 0.14
CA ARG A 338 -21.60 2.64 1.60
C ARG A 338 -20.89 3.75 2.36
N GLN A 339 -19.73 4.20 1.89
CA GLN A 339 -19.00 5.31 2.47
C GLN A 339 -19.81 6.61 2.38
N LEU A 340 -20.35 6.94 1.21
CA LEU A 340 -21.19 8.14 1.02
C LEU A 340 -22.40 8.12 1.95
N ARG A 341 -23.11 6.99 2.03
CA ARG A 341 -24.21 6.83 3.00
C ARG A 341 -23.75 6.99 4.44
N GLY A 342 -22.59 6.44 4.78
CA GLY A 342 -22.00 6.58 6.12
C GLY A 342 -21.76 8.05 6.49
N VAL A 343 -21.21 8.83 5.55
CA VAL A 343 -21.00 10.28 5.72
C VAL A 343 -22.31 11.00 5.95
N GLU A 344 -23.35 10.72 5.16
CA GLU A 344 -24.66 11.34 5.33
C GLU A 344 -25.33 10.94 6.65
N ARG A 345 -25.27 9.66 7.04
CA ARG A 345 -25.79 9.20 8.35
C ARG A 345 -25.06 9.87 9.51
N SER A 346 -23.74 9.99 9.44
CA SER A 346 -22.98 10.74 10.44
C SER A 346 -23.31 12.25 10.46
N ALA A 347 -23.80 12.82 9.36
CA ALA A 347 -24.31 14.18 9.36
C ALA A 347 -25.66 14.27 10.11
N VAL A 348 -26.55 13.29 9.91
CA VAL A 348 -27.82 13.17 10.66
C VAL A 348 -27.56 13.00 12.16
N ASP A 349 -26.62 12.13 12.55
CA ASP A 349 -26.26 11.93 13.96
C ASP A 349 -25.77 13.24 14.60
N ARG A 350 -24.92 13.99 13.90
CA ARG A 350 -24.43 15.31 14.36
C ARG A 350 -25.56 16.34 14.47
N GLN A 351 -26.50 16.33 13.54
CA GLN A 351 -27.67 17.20 13.58
C GLN A 351 -28.53 16.89 14.82
N LEU A 352 -28.76 15.62 15.12
CA LEU A 352 -29.53 15.20 16.30
C LEU A 352 -28.84 15.62 17.61
N VAL A 353 -27.51 15.49 17.69
CA VAL A 353 -26.74 15.96 18.86
C VAL A 353 -26.93 17.47 19.04
N HIS A 354 -26.80 18.25 17.96
CA HIS A 354 -26.98 19.69 18.01
C HIS A 354 -28.40 20.10 18.44
N GLU A 355 -29.42 19.43 17.91
CA GLU A 355 -30.82 19.65 18.31
C GLU A 355 -31.04 19.29 19.79
N GLY A 356 -30.41 18.24 20.29
CA GLY A 356 -30.44 17.87 21.71
C GLY A 356 -29.82 18.93 22.62
N GLU A 357 -28.64 19.44 22.26
CA GLU A 357 -27.97 20.55 22.98
C GLU A 357 -28.84 21.81 23.01
N GLU A 358 -29.51 22.10 21.89
CA GLU A 358 -30.39 23.27 21.77
C GLU A 358 -31.66 23.12 22.60
N VAL A 359 -32.24 21.92 22.66
CA VAL A 359 -33.37 21.61 23.56
C VAL A 359 -32.94 21.79 25.02
N GLU A 360 -31.79 21.25 25.42
CA GLU A 360 -31.27 21.41 26.79
C GLU A 360 -31.07 22.89 27.15
N ARG A 361 -30.48 23.67 26.23
CA ARG A 361 -30.31 25.12 26.40
C ARG A 361 -31.64 25.83 26.63
N LEU A 362 -32.66 25.50 25.84
CA LEU A 362 -34.00 26.10 25.97
C LEU A 362 -34.69 25.68 27.28
N GLU A 363 -34.51 24.44 27.72
CA GLU A 363 -35.04 23.96 29.00
C GLU A 363 -34.41 24.68 30.20
N ILE A 364 -33.09 24.88 30.19
CA ILE A 364 -32.38 25.66 31.22
C ILE A 364 -32.90 27.09 31.23
N MET A 365 -33.00 27.73 30.06
CA MET A 365 -33.51 29.09 29.94
C MET A 365 -34.95 29.21 30.45
N LEU A 366 -35.81 28.24 30.14
CA LEU A 366 -37.19 28.19 30.64
C LEU A 366 -37.23 28.02 32.16
N LYS A 367 -36.34 27.21 32.74
CA LYS A 367 -36.21 27.05 34.19
C LYS A 367 -35.83 28.36 34.86
N ASP A 368 -34.90 29.12 34.29
CA ASP A 368 -34.49 30.43 34.81
C ASP A 368 -35.61 31.48 34.72
N PHE A 369 -36.33 31.53 33.59
CA PHE A 369 -37.50 32.38 33.45
C PHE A 369 -38.60 32.02 34.46
N ARG A 370 -38.85 30.72 34.70
CA ARG A 370 -39.79 30.26 35.73
C ARG A 370 -39.33 30.69 37.12
N ALA A 371 -38.05 30.55 37.46
CA ALA A 371 -37.51 30.98 38.75
C ALA A 371 -37.59 32.51 38.95
N ALA A 372 -37.30 33.31 37.92
CA ALA A 372 -37.44 34.76 37.95
C ALA A 372 -38.90 35.19 38.14
N ARG A 373 -39.82 34.58 37.39
CA ARG A 373 -41.27 34.81 37.56
C ARG A 373 -41.71 34.48 38.98
N ASN A 374 -41.30 33.33 39.53
CA ASN A 374 -41.69 32.92 40.88
C ASN A 374 -41.19 33.93 41.93
N ARG A 375 -39.95 34.43 41.81
CA ARG A 375 -39.43 35.52 42.68
C ARG A 375 -40.28 36.78 42.59
N THR A 376 -40.71 37.18 41.39
CA THR A 376 -41.61 38.33 41.20
C THR A 376 -42.96 38.10 41.87
N VAL A 377 -43.55 36.90 41.73
CA VAL A 377 -44.80 36.55 42.41
C VAL A 377 -44.63 36.60 43.92
N THR A 378 -43.57 36.02 44.48
CA THR A 378 -43.26 36.10 45.93
C THR A 378 -43.14 37.56 46.39
N ARG A 379 -42.51 38.43 45.60
CA ARG A 379 -42.40 39.86 45.93
C ARG A 379 -43.76 40.56 45.96
N ILE A 380 -44.64 40.25 45.00
CA ILE A 380 -46.03 40.76 44.98
C ILE A 380 -46.81 40.25 46.19
N LEU A 381 -46.67 38.97 46.54
CA LEU A 381 -47.33 38.38 47.71
C LEU A 381 -46.91 39.05 49.03
N ALA A 382 -45.71 39.61 49.11
CA ALA A 382 -45.21 40.33 50.29
C ALA A 382 -45.78 41.76 50.44
N TRP A 383 -46.36 42.36 49.40
CA TRP A 383 -46.80 43.77 49.43
C TRP A 383 -48.01 44.04 50.34
N SER A 384 -48.73 43.00 50.78
CA SER A 384 -49.91 43.12 51.66
C SER A 384 -50.95 44.14 51.15
N ASP A 385 -51.07 44.26 49.82
CA ASP A 385 -51.92 45.26 49.15
C ASP A 385 -53.33 44.76 48.79
N GLY A 386 -53.70 43.55 49.26
CA GLY A 386 -55.03 42.99 49.14
C GLY A 386 -55.33 42.26 47.82
N ARG A 387 -54.36 42.10 46.91
CA ARG A 387 -54.57 41.39 45.64
C ARG A 387 -54.88 39.90 45.83
N GLY A 388 -55.90 39.43 45.12
CA GLY A 388 -56.37 38.03 45.17
C GLY A 388 -55.45 37.05 44.42
N ASP A 389 -55.48 35.76 44.79
CA ASP A 389 -54.64 34.73 44.16
C ASP A 389 -54.89 34.59 42.66
N ALA A 390 -56.15 34.66 42.24
CA ALA A 390 -56.56 34.58 40.83
C ALA A 390 -56.04 35.73 39.97
N GLU A 391 -55.86 36.93 40.57
CA GLU A 391 -55.32 38.09 39.85
C GLU A 391 -53.82 37.92 39.61
N ILE A 392 -53.08 37.51 40.65
CA ILE A 392 -51.64 37.27 40.60
C ILE A 392 -51.32 36.09 39.67
N ALA A 393 -52.11 35.02 39.74
CA ALA A 393 -52.00 33.84 38.89
C ALA A 393 -52.19 34.17 37.41
N ARG A 394 -53.18 35.01 37.09
CA ARG A 394 -53.42 35.49 35.73
C ARG A 394 -52.24 36.30 35.19
N LEU A 395 -51.71 37.24 35.97
CA LEU A 395 -50.54 38.05 35.58
C LEU A 395 -49.29 37.18 35.35
N ALA A 396 -49.11 36.16 36.17
CA ALA A 396 -47.97 35.24 36.07
C ALA A 396 -48.22 34.08 35.07
N SER A 397 -49.41 33.99 34.47
CA SER A 397 -49.82 32.86 33.63
C SER A 397 -49.54 31.51 34.28
N ILE A 398 -49.97 31.36 35.54
CA ILE A 398 -49.90 30.12 36.32
C ILE A 398 -51.28 29.77 36.89
N PRO A 399 -51.53 28.52 37.30
CA PRO A 399 -52.79 28.18 37.95
C PRO A 399 -52.91 28.83 39.34
N ASP A 400 -54.11 29.27 39.70
CA ASP A 400 -54.44 29.91 40.98
C ASP A 400 -53.97 29.09 42.20
N ALA A 401 -54.08 27.76 42.11
CA ALA A 401 -53.67 26.83 43.15
C ALA A 401 -52.16 26.89 43.50
N TYR A 402 -51.31 27.29 42.54
CA TYR A 402 -49.88 27.46 42.80
C TYR A 402 -49.61 28.72 43.63
N VAL A 403 -50.34 29.81 43.38
CA VAL A 403 -50.21 31.05 44.15
C VAL A 403 -50.76 30.87 45.56
N SER A 404 -51.92 30.22 45.71
CA SER A 404 -52.49 29.91 47.03
C SER A 404 -51.55 29.02 47.84
N GLY A 405 -50.91 28.03 47.20
CA GLY A 405 -49.91 27.18 47.84
C GLY A 405 -48.66 27.93 48.29
N TRP A 406 -48.16 28.90 47.53
CA TRP A 406 -47.03 29.75 47.95
C TRP A 406 -47.42 30.70 49.07
N ARG A 407 -48.61 31.30 49.01
CA ARG A 407 -49.13 32.17 50.05
C ARG A 407 -49.22 31.43 51.39
N ALA A 408 -49.76 30.20 51.39
CA ALA A 408 -49.81 29.36 52.58
C ALA A 408 -48.41 29.10 53.18
N ARG A 409 -47.42 28.76 52.35
CA ARG A 409 -46.04 28.52 52.82
C ARG A 409 -45.38 29.77 53.40
N LEU A 410 -45.57 30.93 52.78
CA LEU A 410 -45.03 32.20 53.29
C LEU A 410 -45.67 32.61 54.61
N THR A 411 -46.98 32.35 54.79
CA THR A 411 -47.68 32.58 56.06
C THR A 411 -47.22 31.60 57.14
N ASP A 412 -47.02 30.32 56.82
CA ASP A 412 -46.48 29.33 57.76
C ASP A 412 -45.05 29.68 58.21
N GLU A 413 -44.17 30.09 57.29
CA GLU A 413 -42.79 30.52 57.62
C GLU A 413 -42.77 31.77 58.52
N GLN A 414 -43.64 32.76 58.28
CA GLN A 414 -43.81 33.94 59.16
C GLN A 414 -44.32 33.57 60.55
N THR A 415 -45.18 32.56 60.66
CA THR A 415 -45.73 32.10 61.94
C THR A 415 -44.66 31.39 62.78
N THR A 416 -43.69 30.72 62.15
CA THR A 416 -42.55 30.08 62.84
C THR A 416 -41.40 31.01 63.22
N MET A 417 -41.24 32.18 62.58
CA MET A 417 -40.15 33.12 62.89
C MET A 417 -40.50 34.26 63.86
N THR A 418 -41.69 34.24 64.47
CA THR A 418 -42.05 35.23 65.50
C THR A 418 -41.52 34.77 66.86
N PRO A 419 -40.49 35.40 67.47
CA PRO A 419 -40.16 35.13 68.87
C PRO A 419 -41.28 35.75 69.72
N GLY A 420 -41.83 34.97 70.64
CA GLY A 420 -42.64 35.52 71.74
C GLY A 420 -41.80 36.51 72.58
N PRO A 421 -42.46 37.43 73.29
CA PRO A 421 -41.82 38.56 73.97
C PRO A 421 -40.69 38.19 74.94
#